data_AF-A0A954YTZ1-F1
#
_entry.id   AF-A0A954YTZ1-F1
#
_cell.length_a   1.000
_cell.length_b   1.000
_cell.length_c   1.000
_cell.angle_alpha   90.00
_cell.angle_beta   90.00
_cell.angle_gamma   90.00
#
_symmetry.space_group_name_H-M   'P 1'
#
loop_
_entity.id
_entity.type
_entity.pdbx_description
1 polymer ?
#
loop_
_entity_poly.entity_id
_entity_poly.type
_entity_poly.pdbx_seq_one_letter_code
_entity_poly.pdbx_strand_id
1 'polypeptide(L)'
;MKRHLKLIAALLMLGVAAFLLMPESSPYPPIPERFDYVCVSTGEMFNLSIEEAARIPARHPRTGVATLIPCVRRKDGSVAIEEGFRDLLEGELSKYNHVVDMETLIVKGGGS
;
A
#
# COMPACT_ATOMS: atom_id res chain seq x y z
N MET A 1 57.59 -6.21 16.20
CA MET A 1 56.64 -5.12 15.91
C MET A 1 56.03 -5.14 14.50
N LYS A 2 56.80 -5.23 13.39
CA LYS A 2 56.25 -5.13 12.01
C LYS A 2 55.24 -6.23 11.60
N ARG A 3 55.27 -7.43 12.20
CA ARG A 3 54.34 -8.54 11.88
C ARG A 3 52.93 -8.33 12.42
N HIS A 4 52.79 -7.75 13.60
CA HIS A 4 51.48 -7.49 14.22
C HIS A 4 50.71 -6.38 13.49
N LEU A 5 51.42 -5.37 12.97
CA LEU A 5 50.80 -4.30 12.18
C LEU A 5 50.19 -4.81 10.86
N LYS A 6 50.85 -5.78 10.20
CA LYS A 6 50.32 -6.41 8.97
C LYS A 6 49.07 -7.26 9.25
N LEU A 7 49.02 -7.94 10.40
CA LEU A 7 47.86 -8.73 10.80
C LEU A 7 46.64 -7.86 11.13
N ILE A 8 46.85 -6.73 11.81
CA ILE A 8 45.78 -5.77 12.11
C ILE A 8 45.23 -5.16 10.81
N ALA A 9 46.11 -4.76 9.88
CA ALA A 9 45.69 -4.24 8.59
C ALA A 9 44.91 -5.27 7.76
N ALA A 10 45.33 -6.53 7.78
CA ALA A 10 44.62 -7.61 7.09
C ALA A 10 43.23 -7.87 7.68
N LEU A 11 43.09 -7.84 9.01
CA LEU A 11 41.80 -7.97 9.70
C LEU A 11 40.86 -6.80 9.40
N LEU A 12 41.38 -5.58 9.37
CA LEU A 12 40.61 -4.38 8.99
C LEU A 12 40.10 -4.47 7.56
N MET A 13 40.95 -4.88 6.61
CA MET A 13 40.54 -5.06 5.21
C MET A 13 39.48 -6.16 5.05
N LEU A 14 39.58 -7.24 5.82
CA LEU A 14 38.55 -8.29 5.84
C LEU A 14 37.21 -7.78 6.39
N GLY A 15 37.23 -6.97 7.45
CA GLY A 15 36.03 -6.37 8.02
C GLY A 15 35.34 -5.41 7.06
N VAL A 16 36.11 -4.59 6.34
CA VAL A 16 35.57 -3.67 5.32
C VAL A 16 35.00 -4.44 4.12
N ALA A 17 35.70 -5.48 3.65
CA ALA A 17 35.18 -6.32 2.57
C ALA A 17 33.87 -7.04 2.96
N ALA A 18 33.77 -7.53 4.20
CA ALA A 18 32.55 -8.16 4.70
C ALA A 18 31.38 -7.17 4.82
N PHE A 19 31.64 -5.93 5.25
CA PHE A 19 30.61 -4.89 5.32
C PHE A 19 30.12 -4.46 3.94
N LEU A 20 31.01 -4.34 2.94
CA LEU A 20 30.64 -4.00 1.57
C LEU A 20 29.90 -5.12 0.82
N LEU A 21 30.06 -6.37 1.27
CA LEU A 21 29.38 -7.53 0.69
C LEU A 21 28.07 -7.88 1.42
N MET A 22 27.70 -7.14 2.48
CA MET A 22 26.40 -7.30 3.10
C MET A 22 25.32 -6.83 2.12
N PRO A 23 24.36 -7.70 1.75
CA PRO A 23 23.26 -7.28 0.89
C PRO A 23 22.43 -6.22 1.61
N GLU A 24 22.14 -5.11 0.92
CA GLU A 24 21.11 -4.15 1.33
C GLU A 24 19.73 -4.79 1.17
N SER A 25 19.43 -5.82 1.94
CA SER A 25 18.08 -6.34 2.04
C SER A 25 17.28 -5.35 2.88
N SER A 26 16.51 -4.48 2.22
CA SER A 26 15.42 -3.77 2.89
C SER A 26 14.52 -4.83 3.56
N PRO A 27 14.25 -4.72 4.86
CA PRO A 27 13.36 -5.65 5.55
C PRO A 27 11.90 -5.50 5.09
N TYR A 28 11.61 -4.49 4.27
CA TYR A 28 10.27 -4.20 3.77
C TYR A 28 10.07 -4.81 2.38
N PRO A 29 8.94 -5.50 2.14
CA PRO A 29 8.57 -5.92 0.80
C PRO A 29 8.45 -4.68 -0.12
N PRO A 30 8.73 -4.84 -1.41
CA PRO A 30 8.53 -3.76 -2.38
C PRO A 30 7.07 -3.30 -2.33
N ILE A 31 6.87 -1.98 -2.41
CA ILE A 31 5.54 -1.38 -2.48
C ILE A 31 4.87 -1.92 -3.76
N PRO A 32 3.64 -2.45 -3.69
CA PRO A 32 2.93 -2.90 -4.88
C PRO A 32 2.80 -1.78 -5.91
N GLU A 33 3.01 -2.09 -7.19
CA GLU A 33 2.85 -1.10 -8.27
C GLU A 33 1.39 -0.70 -8.50
N ARG A 34 0.45 -1.55 -8.06
CA ARG A 34 -1.00 -1.35 -8.23
C ARG A 34 -1.76 -1.76 -6.98
N PHE A 35 -2.84 -1.05 -6.71
CA PHE A 35 -3.72 -1.25 -5.57
C PHE A 35 -5.16 -1.38 -6.02
N ASP A 36 -5.95 -2.12 -5.25
CA ASP A 36 -7.39 -2.22 -5.48
C ASP A 36 -8.10 -1.02 -4.87
N TYR A 37 -8.97 -0.41 -5.66
CA TYR A 37 -9.85 0.68 -5.29
C TYR A 37 -11.29 0.25 -5.52
N VAL A 38 -12.19 0.74 -4.67
CA VAL A 38 -13.63 0.55 -4.86
C VAL A 38 -14.30 1.89 -5.04
N CYS A 39 -15.26 1.95 -5.96
CA CYS A 39 -16.16 3.09 -6.07
C CYS A 39 -17.23 3.02 -4.98
N VAL A 40 -17.21 3.95 -4.04
CA VAL A 40 -18.15 3.96 -2.90
C VAL A 40 -19.62 4.17 -3.31
N SER A 41 -19.86 4.59 -4.55
CA SER A 41 -21.21 4.77 -5.11
C SER A 41 -21.76 3.54 -5.81
N THR A 42 -20.89 2.70 -6.40
CA THR A 42 -21.32 1.60 -7.28
C THR A 42 -20.84 0.22 -6.81
N GLY A 43 -19.82 0.16 -5.95
CA GLY A 43 -19.15 -1.08 -5.58
C GLY A 43 -18.21 -1.64 -6.66
N GLU A 44 -18.04 -0.94 -7.78
CA GLU A 44 -17.14 -1.36 -8.84
C GLU A 44 -15.68 -1.25 -8.40
N MET A 45 -14.90 -2.28 -8.76
CA MET A 45 -13.50 -2.41 -8.40
C MET A 45 -12.59 -1.93 -9.53
N PHE A 46 -11.52 -1.24 -9.16
CA PHE A 46 -10.50 -0.75 -10.06
C PHE A 46 -9.15 -1.10 -9.49
N ASN A 47 -8.29 -1.71 -10.30
CA ASN A 47 -6.90 -1.91 -9.94
C ASN A 47 -6.10 -0.76 -10.56
N LEU A 48 -5.55 0.16 -9.76
CA LEU A 48 -4.90 1.39 -10.22
C LEU A 48 -3.46 1.48 -9.73
N SER A 49 -2.56 2.04 -10.54
CA SER A 49 -1.23 2.45 -10.08
C SER A 49 -1.29 3.73 -9.23
N ILE A 50 -0.17 4.05 -8.57
CA ILE A 50 -0.03 5.30 -7.80
C ILE A 50 -0.22 6.52 -8.72
N GLU A 51 0.32 6.46 -9.93
CA GLU A 51 0.19 7.52 -10.94
C GLU A 51 -1.23 7.65 -11.46
N GLU A 52 -1.93 6.52 -11.68
CA GLU A 52 -3.33 6.52 -12.13
C GLU A 52 -4.28 7.07 -11.05
N ALA A 53 -4.05 6.72 -9.79
CA ALA A 53 -4.82 7.24 -8.67
C ALA A 53 -4.57 8.75 -8.48
N ALA A 54 -3.30 9.16 -8.54
CA ALA A 54 -2.76 10.52 -8.34
C ALA A 54 -3.07 11.18 -6.98
N ARG A 55 -4.25 10.94 -6.40
CA ARG A 55 -4.73 11.42 -5.11
C ARG A 55 -5.78 10.47 -4.56
N ILE A 56 -6.04 10.55 -3.26
CA ILE A 56 -7.14 9.84 -2.60
C ILE A 56 -8.12 10.90 -2.07
N PRO A 57 -9.43 10.82 -2.39
CA PRO A 57 -10.07 9.82 -3.23
C PRO A 57 -9.70 9.98 -4.71
N ALA A 58 -9.46 8.85 -5.36
CA ALA A 58 -9.13 8.80 -6.78
C ALA A 58 -10.37 9.05 -7.64
N ARG A 59 -10.14 9.52 -8.87
CA ARG A 59 -11.23 9.79 -9.82
C ARG A 59 -11.65 8.50 -10.52
N HIS A 60 -12.95 8.28 -10.60
CA HIS A 60 -13.52 7.20 -11.37
C HIS A 60 -13.20 7.39 -12.86
N PRO A 61 -12.49 6.46 -13.54
CA PRO A 61 -11.94 6.67 -14.88
C PRO A 61 -12.98 7.09 -15.94
N ARG A 62 -14.23 6.63 -15.78
CA ARG A 62 -15.30 6.88 -16.76
C ARG A 62 -16.08 8.17 -16.51
N THR A 63 -16.16 8.65 -15.27
CA THR A 63 -17.02 9.78 -14.89
C THR A 63 -16.24 10.99 -14.40
N GLY A 64 -14.96 10.81 -14.05
CA GLY A 64 -14.11 11.86 -13.49
C GLY A 64 -14.46 12.29 -12.07
N VAL A 65 -15.52 11.74 -11.47
CA VAL A 65 -15.93 12.06 -10.09
C VAL A 65 -15.02 11.33 -9.12
N ALA A 66 -14.61 12.00 -8.05
CA ALA A 66 -13.71 11.44 -7.05
C ALA A 66 -14.49 10.57 -6.04
N THR A 67 -14.62 9.29 -6.35
CA THR A 67 -15.39 8.30 -5.58
C THR A 67 -14.62 7.02 -5.30
N LEU A 68 -13.37 6.91 -5.76
CA LEU A 68 -12.56 5.72 -5.60
C LEU A 68 -11.71 5.81 -4.33
N ILE A 69 -11.75 4.77 -3.51
CA ILE A 69 -10.98 4.68 -2.27
C ILE A 69 -10.22 3.35 -2.21
N PRO A 70 -8.98 3.30 -1.69
CA PRO A 70 -8.24 2.05 -1.56
C PRO A 70 -9.01 1.04 -0.70
N CYS A 71 -8.91 -0.23 -1.05
CA CYS A 71 -9.58 -1.31 -0.36
C CYS A 71 -8.73 -2.58 -0.37
N VAL A 72 -9.05 -3.49 0.54
CA VAL A 72 -8.36 -4.76 0.72
C VAL A 72 -9.35 -5.91 0.61
N ARG A 73 -9.01 -6.92 -0.20
CA ARG A 73 -9.74 -8.19 -0.21
C ARG A 73 -9.25 -9.06 0.95
N ARG A 74 -10.16 -9.42 1.84
CA ARG A 74 -9.89 -10.30 2.99
C ARG A 74 -9.91 -11.77 2.58
N LYS A 75 -9.42 -12.64 3.47
CA LYS A 75 -9.34 -14.10 3.23
C LYS A 75 -10.71 -14.76 3.04
N ASP A 76 -11.76 -14.18 3.61
CA ASP A 76 -13.15 -14.63 3.45
C ASP A 76 -13.79 -14.15 2.14
N GLY A 77 -13.02 -13.47 1.28
CA GLY A 77 -13.48 -12.92 0.01
C GLY A 77 -14.15 -11.55 0.11
N SER A 78 -14.43 -11.07 1.34
CA SER A 78 -15.01 -9.74 1.54
C SER A 78 -14.03 -8.63 1.14
N VAL A 79 -14.57 -7.49 0.69
CA VAL A 79 -13.79 -6.28 0.40
C VAL A 79 -14.04 -5.29 1.51
N ALA A 80 -12.96 -4.76 2.09
CA ALA A 80 -13.02 -3.81 3.19
C ALA A 80 -12.19 -2.56 2.91
N ILE A 81 -12.62 -1.45 3.48
CA ILE A 81 -11.83 -0.23 3.54
C ILE A 81 -11.00 -0.26 4.83
N GLU A 82 -9.74 0.16 4.76
CA GLU A 82 -8.93 0.31 5.97
C GLU A 82 -9.44 1.45 6.84
N GLU A 83 -9.34 1.28 8.16
CA GLU A 83 -9.84 2.24 9.16
C GLU A 83 -9.26 3.65 8.98
N GLY A 84 -8.02 3.76 8.47
CA GLY A 84 -7.37 5.05 8.19
C GLY A 84 -8.08 5.92 7.14
N PHE A 85 -9.05 5.37 6.42
CA PHE A 85 -9.87 6.10 5.45
C PHE A 85 -11.29 6.43 5.97
N ARG A 86 -11.61 6.15 7.23
CA ARG A 86 -12.94 6.44 7.81
C ARG A 86 -13.32 7.91 7.70
N ASP A 87 -12.43 8.82 8.09
CA ASP A 87 -12.70 10.26 8.04
C ASP A 87 -13.01 10.73 6.61
N LEU A 88 -12.39 10.11 5.61
CA LEU A 88 -12.67 10.41 4.21
C LEU A 88 -14.06 9.91 3.78
N LEU A 89 -14.49 8.74 4.27
CA LEU A 89 -15.83 8.20 4.09
C LEU A 89 -16.91 9.05 4.77
N GLU A 90 -16.66 9.51 6.00
CA GLU A 90 -17.58 10.35 6.76
C GLU A 90 -17.63 11.79 6.26
N GLY A 91 -16.52 12.27 5.70
CA GLY A 91 -16.39 13.61 5.12
C GLY A 91 -16.73 13.65 3.64
N GLU A 92 -15.70 13.74 2.80
CA GLU A 92 -15.82 14.04 1.35
C GLU A 92 -16.68 13.04 0.58
N LEU A 93 -16.65 11.77 0.99
CA LEU A 93 -17.33 10.68 0.30
C LEU A 93 -18.72 10.34 0.87
N SER A 94 -19.13 10.97 1.97
CA SER A 94 -20.38 10.62 2.68
C SER A 94 -21.61 10.61 1.78
N LYS A 95 -21.78 11.67 0.96
CA LYS A 95 -22.90 11.81 0.02
C LYS A 95 -22.87 10.83 -1.15
N TYR A 96 -21.72 10.20 -1.40
CA TYR A 96 -21.51 9.23 -2.48
C TYR A 96 -21.54 7.79 -1.98
N ASN A 97 -21.43 7.58 -0.68
CA ASN A 97 -21.39 6.25 -0.11
C ASN A 97 -22.77 5.59 -0.17
N HIS A 98 -22.88 4.55 -0.99
CA HIS A 98 -24.09 3.73 -1.11
C HIS A 98 -23.82 2.27 -0.74
N VAL A 99 -22.54 1.85 -0.81
CA VAL A 99 -22.16 0.45 -0.70
C VAL A 99 -21.29 0.13 0.51
N VAL A 100 -20.63 1.09 1.14
CA VAL A 100 -19.78 0.82 2.31
C VAL A 100 -20.61 0.91 3.57
N ASP A 101 -20.61 -0.17 4.35
CA ASP A 101 -21.17 -0.19 5.70
C ASP A 101 -20.26 0.61 6.65
N MET A 102 -20.77 1.66 7.26
CA MET A 102 -19.93 2.59 8.05
C MET A 102 -19.55 2.04 9.43
N GLU A 103 -20.24 1.03 9.94
CA GLU A 103 -19.87 0.42 11.22
C GLU A 103 -18.72 -0.58 11.02
N THR A 104 -18.77 -1.34 9.93
CA THR A 104 -17.84 -2.47 9.67
C THR A 104 -16.76 -2.15 8.63
N LEU A 105 -16.92 -1.07 7.87
CA LEU A 105 -16.12 -0.68 6.70
C LEU A 105 -16.07 -1.74 5.58
N ILE A 106 -17.09 -2.61 5.53
CA ILE A 106 -17.20 -3.65 4.50
C ILE A 106 -18.01 -3.12 3.32
N VAL A 107 -17.55 -3.41 2.10
CA VAL A 107 -18.27 -3.13 0.86
C VAL A 107 -19.38 -4.18 0.67
N LYS A 108 -20.63 -3.73 0.63
CA LYS A 108 -21.80 -4.57 0.33
C LYS A 108 -21.62 -5.23 -1.04
N GLY A 109 -21.71 -6.56 -1.07
CA GLY A 109 -21.61 -7.34 -2.31
C GLY A 109 -20.20 -7.56 -2.86
N GLY A 110 -19.13 -7.21 -2.13
CA GLY A 110 -17.73 -7.36 -2.58
C GLY A 110 -17.20 -8.80 -2.74
N GLY A 111 -18.02 -9.80 -2.46
CA GLY A 111 -17.69 -11.22 -2.65
C GLY A 111 -18.42 -11.79 -3.86
N SER A 112 -17.80 -11.76 -5.04
CA SER A 112 -18.22 -12.49 -6.22
C SER A 112 -16.99 -12.85 -7.05
#